data_AF-A0A372JHA6-F1
#
_entry.id   AF-A0A372JHA6-F1
#
_cell.length_a   1.000
_cell.length_b   1.000
_cell.length_c   1.000
_cell.angle_alpha   90.00
_cell.angle_beta   90.00
_cell.angle_gamma   90.00
#
_symmetry.space_group_name_H-M   'P 1'
#
loop_
_entity.id
_entity.type
_entity.pdbx_description
1 polymer ?
#
loop_
_entity_poly.entity_id
_entity_poly.type
_entity_poly.pdbx_seq_one_letter_code
_entity_poly.pdbx_strand_id
1 'polypeptide(L)'
;AAVVRPVGNAVDAVTDAPGARRRAERLQRENQRLRDQLRSARIDQGKSAQLDRLLGAAGLGGYRIVAANVISVGQGLEDTVTIDAGSGSGIRPDMTVMTGDGLVGRVTRVGPATSTVLLATDVNSSVGARLEDSKEIGFVQGRGRRGLGGGRTPMRFQLLDANAPLRVGQRLVTLGSQGERPYVPGVPVGTVERIDAPAGGLTRTAYIQPFVHFTGLDVVAVVVAPPKTDPRDAVLPPSPTPSAPAPPAAAPGASP
;
A
#
# COMPACT_ATOMS: atom_id res chain seq x y z
N ALA A 1 -48.45 -60.03 34.10
CA ALA A 1 -47.88 -60.30 32.75
C ALA A 1 -48.11 -59.08 31.86
N ALA A 2 -47.15 -58.81 30.98
CA ALA A 2 -46.97 -57.60 30.19
C ALA A 2 -48.12 -57.26 29.23
N VAL A 3 -48.25 -55.96 28.91
CA VAL A 3 -48.61 -55.51 27.56
C VAL A 3 -47.77 -54.27 27.24
N VAL A 4 -46.71 -54.49 26.47
CA VAL A 4 -45.95 -53.44 25.79
C VAL A 4 -46.80 -52.90 24.66
N ARG A 5 -47.00 -51.58 24.60
CA ARG A 5 -47.67 -50.89 23.48
C ARG A 5 -46.62 -50.45 22.44
N PRO A 6 -46.94 -50.55 21.13
CA PRO A 6 -45.98 -50.38 20.06
C PRO A 6 -45.65 -48.90 19.81
N VAL A 7 -44.43 -48.70 19.33
CA VAL A 7 -43.79 -47.42 18.97
C VAL A 7 -44.52 -46.79 17.78
N GLY A 8 -45.48 -45.92 18.05
CA GLY A 8 -46.14 -45.09 17.04
C GLY A 8 -45.56 -43.68 17.03
N ASN A 9 -44.31 -43.49 16.59
CA ASN A 9 -43.70 -42.18 16.31
C ASN A 9 -42.45 -42.24 15.40
N ALA A 10 -42.16 -43.37 14.75
CA ALA A 10 -40.98 -43.51 13.89
C ALA A 10 -41.27 -43.20 12.40
N VAL A 11 -42.54 -43.06 12.01
CA VAL A 11 -42.93 -42.97 10.59
C VAL A 11 -42.90 -41.53 10.06
N ASP A 12 -43.17 -40.52 10.91
CA ASP A 12 -43.14 -39.11 10.52
C ASP A 12 -41.71 -38.52 10.42
N ALA A 13 -40.73 -39.11 11.11
CA ALA A 13 -39.32 -38.71 10.98
C ALA A 13 -38.70 -39.16 9.65
N VAL A 14 -39.24 -40.22 9.03
CA VAL A 14 -38.75 -40.78 7.76
C VAL A 14 -39.35 -40.04 6.54
N THR A 15 -40.57 -39.51 6.65
CA THR A 15 -41.23 -38.75 5.57
C THR A 15 -40.70 -37.32 5.42
N ASP A 16 -40.12 -36.72 6.47
CA ASP A 16 -39.53 -35.37 6.42
C ASP A 16 -38.03 -35.30 6.08
N ALA A 17 -37.31 -36.43 6.17
CA ALA A 17 -35.87 -36.50 5.88
C ALA A 17 -35.49 -36.04 4.45
N PRO A 18 -36.25 -36.37 3.38
CA PRO A 18 -35.97 -35.87 2.03
C PRO A 18 -36.22 -34.36 1.90
N GLY A 19 -37.21 -33.83 2.62
CA GLY A 19 -37.52 -32.40 2.67
C GLY A 19 -36.42 -31.61 3.38
N ALA A 20 -35.95 -32.10 4.52
CA ALA A 20 -34.84 -31.52 5.28
C ALA A 20 -33.53 -31.52 4.48
N ARG A 21 -33.18 -32.61 3.79
CA ARG A 21 -32.00 -32.68 2.92
C ARG A 21 -32.07 -31.69 1.76
N ARG A 22 -33.21 -31.61 1.06
CA ARG A 22 -33.42 -30.62 -0.02
C ARG A 22 -33.31 -29.17 0.46
N ARG A 23 -33.81 -28.88 1.67
CA ARG A 23 -33.67 -27.56 2.31
C ARG A 23 -32.20 -27.28 2.66
N ALA A 24 -31.49 -28.25 3.25
CA ALA A 24 -30.07 -28.12 3.59
C ALA A 24 -29.22 -27.85 2.35
N GLU A 25 -29.42 -28.59 1.26
CA GLU A 25 -28.70 -28.34 0.01
C GLU A 25 -29.04 -26.99 -0.62
N ARG A 26 -30.32 -26.57 -0.60
CA ARG A 26 -30.73 -25.26 -1.09
C ARG A 26 -30.06 -24.15 -0.28
N LEU A 27 -30.10 -24.24 1.05
CA LEU A 27 -29.47 -23.29 1.95
C LEU A 27 -27.95 -23.28 1.79
N GLN A 28 -27.31 -24.43 1.56
CA GLN A 28 -25.87 -24.50 1.27
C GLN A 28 -25.53 -23.80 -0.05
N ARG A 29 -26.28 -24.07 -1.13
CA ARG A 29 -26.10 -23.39 -2.43
C ARG A 29 -26.32 -21.89 -2.32
N GLU A 30 -27.34 -21.47 -1.57
CA GLU A 30 -27.63 -20.06 -1.33
C GLU A 30 -26.56 -19.39 -0.48
N ASN A 31 -26.08 -20.05 0.58
CA ASN A 31 -24.98 -19.54 1.40
C ASN A 31 -23.68 -19.41 0.59
N GLN A 32 -23.40 -20.36 -0.29
CA GLN A 32 -22.25 -20.30 -1.19
C GLN A 32 -22.36 -19.12 -2.17
N ARG A 33 -23.51 -18.96 -2.83
CA ARG A 33 -23.77 -17.80 -3.70
C ARG A 33 -23.65 -16.46 -2.97
N LEU A 34 -24.23 -16.36 -1.77
CA LEU A 34 -24.15 -15.15 -0.95
C LEU A 34 -22.71 -14.85 -0.52
N ARG A 35 -21.92 -15.88 -0.19
CA ARG A 35 -20.49 -15.72 0.12
C ARG A 35 -19.69 -15.22 -1.09
N ASP A 36 -19.99 -15.73 -2.28
CA ASP A 36 -19.33 -15.29 -3.51
C ASP A 36 -19.69 -13.84 -3.86
N GLN A 37 -20.96 -13.46 -3.72
CA GLN A 37 -21.41 -12.08 -3.89
C GLN A 37 -20.78 -11.12 -2.87
N LEU A 38 -20.76 -11.49 -1.58
CA LEU A 38 -20.09 -10.71 -0.54
C LEU A 38 -18.59 -10.55 -0.82
N ARG A 39 -17.94 -11.59 -1.35
CA ARG A 39 -16.53 -11.52 -1.72
C ARG A 39 -16.30 -10.54 -2.87
N SER A 40 -17.09 -10.61 -3.93
CA SER A 40 -17.00 -9.68 -5.07
C SER A 40 -17.22 -8.24 -4.60
N ALA A 41 -18.31 -7.99 -3.86
CA ALA A 41 -18.64 -6.66 -3.38
C ALA A 41 -17.53 -6.05 -2.50
N ARG A 42 -16.89 -6.87 -1.64
CA ARG A 42 -15.75 -6.42 -0.83
C ARG A 42 -14.53 -6.06 -1.66
N ILE A 43 -14.24 -6.82 -2.72
CA ILE A 43 -13.14 -6.53 -3.64
C ILE A 43 -13.40 -5.20 -4.36
N ASP A 44 -14.62 -5.01 -4.87
CA ASP A 44 -15.02 -3.80 -5.59
C ASP A 44 -14.97 -2.56 -4.68
N GLN A 45 -15.46 -2.67 -3.45
CA GLN A 45 -15.35 -1.62 -2.43
C GLN A 45 -13.89 -1.28 -2.12
N GLY A 46 -13.02 -2.29 -1.97
CA GLY A 46 -11.60 -2.08 -1.72
C GLY A 46 -10.92 -1.31 -2.85
N LYS A 47 -11.21 -1.66 -4.10
CA LYS A 47 -10.67 -0.97 -5.29
C LYS A 47 -11.16 0.46 -5.39
N SER A 48 -12.45 0.70 -5.15
CA SER A 48 -13.00 2.06 -5.14
C SER A 48 -12.28 2.93 -4.11
N ALA A 49 -12.10 2.43 -2.88
CA ALA A 49 -11.40 3.18 -1.83
C ALA A 49 -9.91 3.43 -2.14
N GLN A 50 -9.23 2.52 -2.86
CA GLN A 50 -7.87 2.76 -3.35
C GLN A 50 -7.84 3.85 -4.43
N LEU A 51 -8.79 3.81 -5.38
CA LEU A 51 -8.91 4.81 -6.45
C LEU A 51 -9.23 6.19 -5.88
N ASP A 52 -10.14 6.30 -4.91
CA ASP A 52 -10.50 7.57 -4.28
C ASP A 52 -9.30 8.21 -3.57
N ARG A 53 -8.52 7.41 -2.82
CA ARG A 53 -7.27 7.87 -2.20
C ARG A 53 -6.26 8.33 -3.25
N LEU A 54 -6.14 7.59 -4.36
CA LEU A 54 -5.23 7.91 -5.44
C LEU A 54 -5.58 9.23 -6.13
N LEU A 55 -6.86 9.44 -6.46
CA LEU A 55 -7.34 10.69 -7.04
C LEU A 55 -7.17 11.87 -6.07
N GLY A 56 -7.42 11.66 -4.78
CA GLY A 56 -7.18 12.66 -3.74
C GLY A 56 -5.71 13.08 -3.64
N ALA A 57 -4.80 12.12 -3.55
CA ALA A 57 -3.35 12.39 -3.51
C ALA A 57 -2.87 13.09 -4.79
N ALA A 58 -3.37 12.65 -5.96
CA ALA A 58 -3.06 13.29 -7.23
C ALA A 58 -3.54 14.74 -7.29
N GLY A 59 -4.74 15.01 -6.77
CA GLY A 59 -5.32 16.35 -6.66
C GLY A 59 -4.51 17.27 -5.74
N LEU A 60 -4.13 16.79 -4.55
CA LEU A 60 -3.30 17.54 -3.60
C LEU A 60 -1.93 17.89 -4.20
N GLY A 61 -1.35 16.95 -4.95
CA GLY A 61 -0.07 17.14 -5.61
C GLY A 61 -0.13 17.93 -6.92
N GLY A 62 -1.32 18.17 -7.47
CA GLY A 62 -1.50 18.79 -8.78
C GLY A 62 -0.99 17.94 -9.95
N TYR A 63 -0.88 16.61 -9.77
CA TYR A 63 -0.36 15.70 -10.79
C TYR A 63 -1.43 15.38 -11.84
N ARG A 64 -1.04 15.32 -13.12
CA ARG A 64 -1.88 14.66 -14.14
C ARG A 64 -1.53 13.19 -14.18
N ILE A 65 -2.50 12.35 -13.87
CA ILE A 65 -2.29 10.91 -13.74
C ILE A 65 -3.13 10.10 -14.73
N VAL A 66 -2.66 8.90 -15.02
CA VAL A 66 -3.41 7.82 -15.66
C VAL A 66 -3.50 6.69 -14.65
N ALA A 67 -4.72 6.40 -14.19
CA ALA A 67 -4.98 5.24 -13.33
C ALA A 67 -4.89 3.94 -14.16
N ALA A 68 -4.32 2.91 -13.56
CA ALA A 68 -4.17 1.59 -14.16
C ALA A 68 -4.25 0.50 -13.09
N ASN A 69 -4.69 -0.69 -13.49
CA ASN A 69 -4.71 -1.87 -12.64
C ASN A 69 -3.40 -2.64 -12.79
N VAL A 70 -2.93 -3.21 -11.69
CA VAL A 70 -1.85 -4.20 -11.71
C VAL A 70 -2.42 -5.54 -12.18
N ILE A 71 -1.92 -6.04 -13.31
CA ILE A 71 -2.41 -7.27 -13.95
C ILE A 71 -1.44 -8.44 -13.81
N SER A 72 -0.17 -8.18 -13.53
CA SER A 72 0.80 -9.23 -13.26
C SER A 72 1.96 -8.75 -12.40
N VAL A 73 2.63 -9.70 -11.77
CA VAL A 73 3.86 -9.48 -11.00
C VAL A 73 5.00 -10.23 -11.69
N GLY A 74 6.13 -9.56 -11.87
CA GLY A 74 7.33 -10.15 -12.44
C GLY A 74 7.85 -11.33 -11.62
N GLN A 75 8.32 -12.36 -12.33
CA GLN A 75 8.93 -13.58 -11.78
C GLN A 75 10.47 -13.57 -11.92
N GLY A 76 11.04 -12.49 -12.46
CA GLY A 76 12.48 -12.35 -12.72
C GLY A 76 13.28 -11.97 -11.48
N LEU A 77 14.55 -11.59 -11.71
CA LEU A 77 15.44 -11.08 -10.66
C LEU A 77 15.05 -9.67 -10.19
N GLU A 78 14.40 -8.91 -11.06
CA GLU A 78 13.91 -7.56 -10.78
C GLU A 78 12.50 -7.60 -10.21
N ASP A 79 12.28 -6.77 -9.19
CA ASP A 79 10.97 -6.57 -8.58
C ASP A 79 10.14 -5.63 -9.47
N THR A 80 9.31 -6.25 -10.30
CA THR A 80 8.49 -5.53 -11.28
C THR A 80 7.02 -5.91 -11.20
N VAL A 81 6.16 -5.00 -11.65
CA VAL A 81 4.72 -5.24 -11.87
C VAL A 81 4.33 -4.77 -13.26
N THR A 82 3.31 -5.40 -13.85
CA THR A 82 2.74 -5.00 -15.14
C THR A 82 1.40 -4.34 -14.91
N ILE A 83 1.18 -3.21 -15.57
CA ILE A 83 -0.08 -2.46 -15.53
C ILE A 83 -0.81 -2.52 -16.87
N ASP A 84 -2.14 -2.42 -16.85
CA ASP A 84 -3.04 -2.42 -18.02
C ASP A 84 -3.15 -1.08 -18.75
N ALA A 85 -2.09 -0.27 -18.69
CA ALA A 85 -1.98 0.98 -19.44
C ALA A 85 -0.62 1.06 -20.15
N GLY A 86 -0.63 1.55 -21.40
CA GLY A 86 0.53 1.60 -22.28
C GLY A 86 0.71 2.95 -22.96
N SER A 87 1.42 2.94 -24.08
CA SER A 87 1.67 4.14 -24.88
C SER A 87 0.38 4.76 -25.44
N GLY A 88 -0.67 3.96 -25.66
CA GLY A 88 -2.00 4.46 -26.04
C GLY A 88 -2.64 5.40 -25.01
N SER A 89 -2.21 5.30 -23.75
CA SER A 89 -2.64 6.18 -22.65
C SER A 89 -1.65 7.33 -22.40
N GLY A 90 -0.67 7.53 -23.28
CA GLY A 90 0.36 8.56 -23.14
C GLY A 90 1.51 8.21 -22.20
N ILE A 91 1.59 6.95 -21.74
CA ILE A 91 2.66 6.47 -20.85
C ILE A 91 3.97 6.37 -21.63
N ARG A 92 5.07 6.78 -20.99
CA ARG A 92 6.43 6.72 -21.51
C ARG A 92 7.37 6.10 -20.47
N PRO A 93 8.53 5.55 -20.89
CA PRO A 93 9.58 5.19 -19.96
C PRO A 93 9.95 6.36 -19.05
N ASP A 94 10.42 6.05 -17.85
CA ASP A 94 10.81 7.00 -16.82
C ASP A 94 9.67 7.90 -16.30
N MET A 95 8.42 7.43 -16.40
CA MET A 95 7.32 8.07 -15.67
C MET A 95 7.19 7.49 -14.26
N THR A 96 6.89 8.37 -13.30
CA THR A 96 6.66 7.99 -11.90
C THR A 96 5.36 7.24 -11.74
N VAL A 97 5.38 6.20 -10.92
CA VAL A 97 4.20 5.41 -10.54
C VAL A 97 3.95 5.55 -9.04
N MET A 98 2.71 5.82 -8.66
CA MET A 98 2.30 6.06 -7.27
C MET A 98 0.94 5.43 -6.96
N THR A 99 0.63 5.29 -5.67
CA THR A 99 -0.72 5.06 -5.14
C THR A 99 -1.16 6.29 -4.35
N GLY A 100 -2.38 6.25 -3.77
CA GLY A 100 -2.81 7.27 -2.82
C GLY A 100 -1.98 7.35 -1.55
N ASP A 101 -1.18 6.33 -1.24
CA ASP A 101 -0.36 6.28 -0.03
C ASP A 101 1.10 6.72 -0.29
N GLY A 102 1.61 6.57 -1.52
CA GLY A 102 2.98 6.97 -1.86
C GLY A 102 3.56 6.38 -3.13
N LEU A 103 4.90 6.42 -3.22
CA LEU A 103 5.68 6.02 -4.38
C LEU A 103 5.69 4.49 -4.55
N VAL A 104 5.32 4.04 -5.76
CA VAL A 104 5.43 2.64 -6.17
C VAL A 104 6.73 2.41 -6.92
N GLY A 105 7.13 3.31 -7.82
CA GLY A 105 8.33 3.13 -8.62
C GLY A 105 8.33 3.93 -9.90
N ARG A 106 8.91 3.39 -10.96
CA ARG A 106 8.95 4.02 -12.29
C ARG A 106 8.66 3.04 -13.42
N VAL A 107 8.14 3.55 -14.52
CA VAL A 107 7.95 2.79 -15.76
C VAL A 107 9.30 2.54 -16.42
N THR A 108 9.63 1.27 -16.70
CA THR A 108 10.87 0.88 -17.38
C THR A 108 10.64 0.43 -18.82
N ARG A 109 9.50 -0.20 -19.10
CA ARG A 109 9.12 -0.65 -20.44
C ARG A 109 7.67 -0.28 -20.73
N VAL A 110 7.40 0.14 -21.96
CA VAL A 110 6.06 0.51 -22.42
C VAL A 110 5.73 -0.27 -23.67
N GLY A 111 4.64 -1.02 -23.62
CA GLY A 111 3.97 -1.59 -24.77
C GLY A 111 2.75 -0.76 -25.19
N PRO A 112 2.01 -1.17 -26.24
CA PRO A 112 0.86 -0.43 -26.72
C PRO A 112 -0.26 -0.27 -25.68
N ALA A 113 -0.57 -1.36 -24.97
CA ALA A 113 -1.67 -1.43 -24.01
C ALA A 113 -1.23 -1.75 -22.57
N THR A 114 0.04 -2.11 -22.36
CA THR A 114 0.57 -2.46 -21.04
C THR A 114 1.94 -1.83 -20.81
N SER A 115 2.32 -1.67 -19.56
CA SER A 115 3.64 -1.17 -19.18
C SER A 115 4.22 -1.96 -18.02
N THR A 116 5.55 -2.06 -17.97
CA THR A 116 6.29 -2.66 -16.86
C THR A 116 6.81 -1.56 -15.94
N VAL A 117 6.54 -1.71 -14.66
CA VAL A 117 6.96 -0.81 -13.58
C VAL A 117 8.02 -1.51 -12.75
N LEU A 118 9.17 -0.87 -12.58
CA LEU A 118 10.19 -1.27 -11.62
C LEU A 118 9.84 -0.68 -10.25
N LEU A 119 9.72 -1.53 -9.23
CA LEU A 119 9.32 -1.12 -7.90
C LEU A 119 10.43 -0.33 -7.18
N ALA A 120 10.03 0.61 -6.32
CA ALA A 120 10.94 1.39 -5.47
C ALA A 120 11.73 0.50 -4.48
N THR A 121 11.21 -0.69 -4.18
CA THR A 121 11.88 -1.68 -3.32
C THR A 121 12.94 -2.49 -4.04
N ASP A 122 13.01 -2.45 -5.38
CA ASP A 122 13.99 -3.20 -6.16
C ASP A 122 15.44 -2.74 -5.88
N VAL A 123 16.39 -3.67 -5.95
CA VAL A 123 17.81 -3.37 -5.72
C VAL A 123 18.42 -2.39 -6.72
N ASN A 124 17.87 -2.33 -7.94
CA ASN A 124 18.29 -1.43 -9.00
C ASN A 124 17.50 -0.10 -8.96
N SER A 125 16.61 0.08 -7.99
CA SER A 125 15.87 1.32 -7.81
C SER A 125 16.62 2.29 -6.91
N SER A 126 16.82 3.51 -7.41
CA SER A 126 17.40 4.63 -6.68
C SER A 126 16.53 5.86 -6.88
N VAL A 127 16.07 6.46 -5.79
CA VAL A 127 15.13 7.58 -5.77
C VAL A 127 15.77 8.73 -5.00
N GLY A 128 15.90 9.91 -5.61
CA GLY A 128 16.25 11.12 -4.87
C GLY A 128 15.12 11.48 -3.91
N ALA A 129 15.45 11.61 -2.62
CA ALA A 129 14.47 11.89 -1.57
C ALA A 129 14.93 13.03 -0.67
N ARG A 130 13.96 13.64 0.01
CA ARG A 130 14.14 14.72 0.95
C ARG A 130 13.38 14.40 2.25
N LEU A 131 13.99 14.73 3.38
CA LEU A 131 13.32 14.70 4.68
C LEU A 131 12.32 15.86 4.78
N GLU A 132 11.10 15.57 5.22
CA GLU A 132 10.02 16.54 5.40
C GLU A 132 10.46 17.68 6.33
N ASP A 133 10.96 17.36 7.53
CA ASP A 133 11.24 18.37 8.55
C ASP A 133 12.49 19.21 8.23
N SER A 134 13.63 18.54 8.01
CA SER A 134 14.94 19.20 7.90
C SER A 134 15.28 19.66 6.49
N LYS A 135 14.49 19.24 5.48
CA LYS A 135 14.74 19.49 4.04
C LYS A 135 16.06 18.92 3.52
N GLU A 136 16.73 18.10 4.32
CA GLU A 136 17.95 17.40 3.97
C GLU A 136 17.69 16.36 2.89
N ILE A 137 18.66 16.20 1.99
CA ILE A 137 18.52 15.38 0.79
C ILE A 137 19.39 14.14 0.84
N GLY A 138 18.96 13.12 0.11
CA GLY A 138 19.64 11.84 0.03
C GLY A 138 19.05 10.94 -1.04
N PHE A 139 19.49 9.69 -1.03
CA PHE A 139 19.02 8.67 -1.95
C PHE A 139 18.35 7.53 -1.20
N VAL A 140 17.13 7.19 -1.61
CA VAL A 140 16.45 5.97 -1.19
C VAL A 140 16.78 4.88 -2.20
N GLN A 141 17.29 3.76 -1.70
CA GLN A 141 17.60 2.56 -2.48
C GLN A 141 16.76 1.39 -1.98
N GLY A 142 16.19 0.66 -2.93
CA GLY A 142 15.53 -0.61 -2.63
C GLY A 142 16.53 -1.70 -2.24
N ARG A 143 16.02 -2.72 -1.55
CA ARG A 143 16.82 -3.85 -1.04
C ARG A 143 16.34 -5.21 -1.56
N GLY A 144 15.40 -5.19 -2.50
CA GLY A 144 14.81 -6.35 -3.15
C GLY A 144 13.76 -7.06 -2.28
N ARG A 145 12.95 -7.93 -2.91
CA ARG A 145 11.96 -8.81 -2.26
C ARG A 145 12.54 -9.74 -1.20
N ARG A 146 13.86 -10.03 -1.22
CA ARG A 146 14.54 -10.76 -0.13
C ARG A 146 14.62 -9.95 1.18
N GLY A 147 14.33 -8.65 1.15
CA GLY A 147 14.09 -7.82 2.33
C GLY A 147 12.66 -7.92 2.87
N LEU A 148 11.66 -8.26 2.04
CA LEU A 148 10.25 -8.32 2.43
C LEU A 148 9.90 -9.53 3.33
N GLY A 149 10.82 -10.50 3.49
CA GLY A 149 10.70 -11.62 4.42
C GLY A 149 11.74 -11.53 5.53
N GLY A 150 11.29 -11.60 6.80
CA GLY A 150 12.17 -11.66 7.97
C GLY A 150 12.36 -10.36 8.75
N GLY A 151 11.42 -9.41 8.68
CA GLY A 151 11.44 -8.20 9.52
C GLY A 151 12.52 -7.18 9.14
N ARG A 152 12.98 -7.19 7.87
CA ARG A 152 13.93 -6.20 7.36
C ARG A 152 13.19 -5.17 6.52
N THR A 153 13.44 -3.90 6.79
CA THR A 153 12.85 -2.81 6.04
C THR A 153 13.31 -2.85 4.57
N PRO A 154 12.40 -2.73 3.58
CA PRO A 154 12.69 -3.01 2.18
C PRO A 154 13.47 -1.90 1.47
N MET A 155 13.67 -0.75 2.13
CA MET A 155 14.38 0.40 1.58
C MET A 155 15.40 0.93 2.58
N ARG A 156 16.49 1.50 2.07
CA ARG A 156 17.46 2.29 2.85
C ARG A 156 17.53 3.71 2.32
N PHE A 157 17.73 4.69 3.18
CA PHE A 157 18.01 6.07 2.84
C PHE A 157 19.44 6.41 3.22
N GLN A 158 20.21 6.92 2.27
CA GLN A 158 21.55 7.44 2.51
C GLN A 158 21.50 8.97 2.44
N LEU A 159 21.78 9.61 3.58
CA LEU A 159 21.82 11.06 3.70
C LEU A 159 23.12 11.60 3.12
N LEU A 160 23.05 12.70 2.36
CA LEU A 160 24.25 13.31 1.77
C LEU A 160 25.11 14.02 2.81
N ASP A 161 24.50 14.81 3.69
CA ASP A 161 25.20 15.39 4.83
C ASP A 161 25.17 14.43 6.02
N ALA A 162 26.30 13.82 6.34
CA ALA A 162 26.42 12.91 7.47
C ALA A 162 26.31 13.61 8.84
N ASN A 163 26.46 14.94 8.90
CA ASN A 163 26.33 15.72 10.12
C ASN A 163 24.88 16.17 10.39
N ALA A 164 24.04 16.16 9.36
CA ALA A 164 22.66 16.57 9.47
C ALA A 164 21.85 15.68 10.45
N PRO A 165 20.86 16.27 11.15
CA PRO A 165 20.04 15.54 12.11
C PRO A 165 19.15 14.53 11.39
N LEU A 166 19.31 13.25 11.77
CA LEU A 166 18.49 12.13 11.29
C LEU A 166 17.87 11.46 12.51
N ARG A 167 16.55 11.30 12.52
CA ARG A 167 15.77 10.74 13.64
C ARG A 167 14.76 9.70 13.15
N VAL A 168 14.50 8.70 13.98
CA VAL A 168 13.41 7.75 13.77
C VAL A 168 12.07 8.50 13.80
N GLY A 169 11.15 8.12 12.92
CA GLY A 169 9.85 8.76 12.75
C GLY A 169 9.82 9.89 11.70
N GLN A 170 10.98 10.33 11.19
CA GLN A 170 11.00 11.32 10.11
C GLN A 170 10.47 10.76 8.80
N ARG A 171 9.78 11.60 8.05
CA ARG A 171 9.11 11.23 6.80
C ARG A 171 9.91 11.69 5.59
N LEU A 172 9.82 10.91 4.52
CA LEU A 172 10.51 11.18 3.27
C LEU A 172 9.52 11.40 2.13
N VAL A 173 9.84 12.38 1.30
CA VAL A 173 9.20 12.66 0.02
C VAL A 173 10.22 12.59 -1.11
N THR A 174 9.76 12.37 -2.34
CA THR A 174 10.66 12.45 -3.51
C THR A 174 11.16 13.87 -3.69
N LEU A 175 12.46 14.02 -3.91
CA LEU A 175 13.10 15.30 -4.23
C LEU A 175 12.70 15.80 -5.63
N GLY A 176 12.30 14.88 -6.51
CA GLY A 176 12.17 15.12 -7.94
C GLY A 176 13.50 14.92 -8.67
N SER A 177 13.40 14.58 -9.94
CA SER A 177 14.53 14.46 -10.87
C SER A 177 14.59 15.67 -11.78
N GLN A 178 15.74 15.94 -12.39
CA GLN A 178 15.85 16.99 -13.40
C GLN A 178 14.95 16.65 -14.60
N GLY A 179 14.09 17.59 -15.00
CA GLY A 179 13.04 17.33 -16.00
C GLY A 179 11.92 16.41 -15.50
N GLU A 180 11.81 16.22 -14.18
CA GLU A 180 10.73 15.51 -13.48
C GLU A 180 10.59 14.03 -13.87
N ARG A 181 11.69 13.46 -14.38
CA ARG A 181 11.85 12.05 -14.73
C ARG A 181 13.22 11.53 -14.28
N PRO A 182 13.30 10.33 -13.70
CA PRO A 182 12.21 9.36 -13.54
C PRO A 182 11.19 9.67 -12.43
N TYR A 183 11.52 10.57 -11.50
CA TYR A 183 10.68 10.88 -10.35
C TYR A 183 10.19 12.33 -10.35
N VAL A 184 8.88 12.51 -10.20
CA VAL A 184 8.29 13.83 -9.88
C VAL A 184 8.53 14.17 -8.40
N PRO A 185 8.62 15.46 -8.04
CA PRO A 185 8.83 15.86 -6.65
C PRO A 185 7.55 15.73 -5.81
N GLY A 186 7.73 15.54 -4.50
CA GLY A 186 6.68 15.59 -3.49
C GLY A 186 5.83 14.34 -3.30
N VAL A 187 6.23 13.21 -3.87
CA VAL A 187 5.55 11.93 -3.68
C VAL A 187 5.99 11.31 -2.35
N PRO A 188 5.07 10.90 -1.46
CA PRO A 188 5.41 10.23 -0.21
C PRO A 188 6.21 8.96 -0.45
N VAL A 189 7.31 8.74 0.27
CA VAL A 189 8.12 7.51 0.15
C VAL A 189 7.90 6.61 1.36
N GLY A 190 8.14 7.13 2.56
CA GLY A 190 8.06 6.34 3.79
C GLY A 190 8.54 7.08 5.03
N THR A 191 8.73 6.33 6.10
CA THR A 191 9.17 6.83 7.42
C THR A 191 10.45 6.13 7.87
N VAL A 192 11.36 6.87 8.50
CA VAL A 192 12.58 6.31 9.11
C VAL A 192 12.19 5.39 10.27
N GLU A 193 12.50 4.10 10.14
CA GLU A 193 12.23 3.09 11.18
C GLU A 193 13.45 2.86 12.07
N ARG A 194 14.65 2.82 11.47
CA ARG A 194 15.92 2.59 12.16
C ARG A 194 17.04 3.38 11.52
N ILE A 195 18.03 3.76 12.31
CA ILE A 195 19.24 4.45 11.83
C ILE A 195 20.45 3.59 12.16
N ASP A 196 21.25 3.28 11.15
CA ASP A 196 22.60 2.73 11.31
C ASP A 196 23.60 3.88 11.15
N ALA A 197 24.27 4.22 12.25
CA ALA A 197 25.38 5.17 12.27
C ALA A 197 26.65 4.45 12.71
N PRO A 198 27.47 3.93 11.78
CA PRO A 198 28.78 3.38 12.13
C PRO A 198 29.62 4.48 12.78
N ALA A 199 30.29 4.18 13.90
CA ALA A 199 31.21 5.10 14.53
C ALA A 199 32.31 5.50 13.51
N GLY A 200 32.41 6.80 13.20
CA GLY A 200 33.38 7.33 12.21
C GLY A 200 32.95 7.23 10.74
N GLY A 201 31.70 6.84 10.44
CA GLY A 201 31.19 6.76 9.07
C GLY A 201 30.99 8.14 8.43
N LEU A 202 31.48 8.30 7.19
CA LEU A 202 31.27 9.50 6.35
C LEU A 202 29.83 9.63 5.84
N THR A 203 28.95 8.66 6.12
CA THR A 203 27.56 8.61 5.65
C THR A 203 26.64 8.08 6.74
N ARG A 204 25.45 8.67 6.88
CA ARG A 204 24.38 8.15 7.73
C ARG A 204 23.38 7.37 6.89
N THR A 205 23.08 6.15 7.31
CA THR A 205 22.11 5.28 6.63
C THR A 205 20.91 5.04 7.53
N ALA A 206 19.71 5.29 7.02
CA ALA A 206 18.45 4.94 7.66
C ALA A 206 17.76 3.80 6.91
N TYR A 207 16.93 3.04 7.59
CA TYR A 207 15.99 2.08 7.00
C TYR A 207 14.60 2.70 6.98
N ILE A 208 13.95 2.60 5.82
CA ILE A 208 12.71 3.34 5.54
C ILE A 208 11.55 2.39 5.36
N GLN A 209 10.58 2.46 6.27
CA GLN A 209 9.32 1.75 6.13
C GLN A 209 8.46 2.50 5.09
N PRO A 210 8.13 1.89 3.94
CA PRO A 210 7.31 2.54 2.92
C PRO A 210 5.90 2.82 3.43
N PHE A 211 5.29 3.91 2.94
CA PHE A 211 3.84 4.12 3.11
C PHE A 211 3.02 3.16 2.24
N VAL A 212 3.59 2.73 1.12
CA VAL A 212 2.97 1.81 0.17
C VAL A 212 3.10 0.36 0.62
N HIS A 213 2.00 -0.38 0.53
CA HIS A 213 1.94 -1.82 0.76
C HIS A 213 2.19 -2.60 -0.54
N PHE A 214 3.46 -2.85 -0.87
CA PHE A 214 3.87 -3.47 -2.14
C PHE A 214 3.30 -4.89 -2.40
N THR A 215 2.85 -5.60 -1.36
CA THR A 215 2.25 -6.94 -1.49
C THR A 215 0.78 -6.93 -1.88
N GLY A 216 0.11 -5.77 -1.84
CA GLY A 216 -1.32 -5.61 -2.12
C GLY A 216 -1.60 -4.46 -3.09
N LEU A 217 -0.81 -4.39 -4.17
CA LEU A 217 -1.01 -3.38 -5.22
C LEU A 217 -2.08 -3.84 -6.20
N ASP A 218 -3.26 -3.22 -6.16
CA ASP A 218 -4.33 -3.44 -7.15
C ASP A 218 -4.45 -2.27 -8.12
N VAL A 219 -4.55 -1.04 -7.60
CA VAL A 219 -4.73 0.19 -8.39
C VAL A 219 -3.53 1.11 -8.22
N VAL A 220 -2.97 1.59 -9.32
CA VAL A 220 -1.85 2.54 -9.34
C VAL A 220 -2.11 3.69 -10.32
N ALA A 221 -1.36 4.78 -10.18
CA ALA A 221 -1.34 5.89 -11.12
C ALA A 221 0.05 6.07 -11.72
N VAL A 222 0.08 6.33 -13.03
CA VAL A 222 1.26 6.84 -13.72
C VAL A 222 1.14 8.35 -13.88
N VAL A 223 2.15 9.09 -13.44
CA VAL A 223 2.20 10.55 -13.60
C VAL A 223 2.62 10.89 -15.03
N VAL A 224 1.66 11.31 -15.85
CA VAL A 224 1.86 11.63 -17.26
C VAL A 224 2.20 13.10 -17.50
N ALA A 225 1.76 13.99 -16.60
CA ALA A 225 2.27 15.35 -16.55
C ALA A 225 2.61 15.75 -15.10
N PRO A 226 3.78 16.36 -14.90
CA PRO A 226 4.21 16.86 -13.61
C PRO A 226 3.32 18.04 -13.16
N PRO A 227 3.36 18.36 -11.87
CA PRO A 227 2.55 19.44 -11.34
C PRO A 227 3.11 20.79 -11.79
N LYS A 228 2.24 21.80 -11.95
CA LYS A 228 2.68 23.16 -12.33
C LYS A 228 3.59 23.81 -11.30
N THR A 229 3.60 23.30 -10.06
CA THR A 229 4.40 23.77 -8.94
C THR A 229 4.73 22.58 -8.06
N ASP A 230 5.97 22.49 -7.55
CA ASP A 230 6.40 21.41 -6.66
C ASP A 230 5.49 21.35 -5.41
N PRO A 231 4.74 20.25 -5.20
CA PRO A 231 3.81 20.13 -4.09
C PRO A 231 4.51 19.88 -2.75
N ARG A 232 5.84 19.64 -2.74
CA ARG A 232 6.66 19.40 -1.54
C ARG A 232 6.04 18.33 -0.65
N ASP A 233 5.46 18.72 0.48
CA ASP A 233 4.95 17.79 1.49
C ASP A 233 3.41 17.72 1.46
N ALA A 234 2.74 18.43 0.55
CA ALA A 234 1.27 18.54 0.52
C ALA A 234 0.54 17.21 0.25
N VAL A 235 1.25 16.21 -0.28
CA VAL A 235 0.71 14.89 -0.63
C VAL A 235 0.91 13.89 0.51
N LEU A 236 1.61 14.27 1.57
CA LEU A 236 1.84 13.41 2.72
C LEU A 236 0.51 13.12 3.45
N PRO A 237 0.23 11.86 3.84
CA PRO A 237 -0.91 11.57 4.69
C PRO A 237 -0.83 12.35 6.01
N PRO A 238 -1.97 12.69 6.63
CA PRO A 238 -1.97 13.40 7.92
C PRO A 238 -1.18 12.61 8.96
N SER A 239 -0.32 13.30 9.72
CA SER A 239 0.43 12.69 10.82
C SER A 239 -0.54 12.07 11.82
N PRO A 240 -0.29 10.86 12.35
CA PRO A 240 -1.09 10.34 13.44
C PRO A 240 -0.99 11.32 14.62
N THR A 241 -2.11 11.91 15.01
CA THR A 241 -2.17 12.75 16.20
C THR A 241 -1.78 11.88 17.39
N PRO A 242 -0.85 12.31 18.26
CA PRO A 242 -0.68 11.65 19.55
C PRO A 242 -2.05 11.68 20.23
N SER A 243 -2.59 10.51 20.55
CA SER A 243 -3.77 10.42 21.40
C SER A 243 -3.46 11.23 22.66
N ALA A 244 -4.21 12.30 22.88
CA ALA A 244 -4.05 13.14 24.06
C ALA A 244 -4.04 12.24 25.31
N PRO A 245 -3.12 12.46 26.28
CA PRO A 245 -3.12 11.67 27.49
C PRO A 245 -4.49 11.81 28.15
N ALA A 246 -5.12 10.66 28.44
CA ALA A 246 -6.38 10.62 29.15
C ALA A 246 -6.26 11.49 30.42
N PRO A 247 -7.23 12.36 30.71
CA PRO A 247 -7.20 13.15 31.93
C PRO A 247 -7.10 12.21 33.14
N PRO A 248 -6.28 12.54 34.15
CA PRO A 248 -6.19 11.71 35.35
C PRO A 248 -7.59 11.60 35.96
N ALA A 249 -8.03 10.36 36.17
CA ALA A 249 -9.29 10.07 36.84
C ALA A 249 -9.28 10.77 38.20
N ALA A 250 -10.30 11.63 38.40
CA ALA A 250 -10.53 12.31 39.65
C ALA A 250 -10.66 11.28 40.78
N ALA A 251 -9.81 11.42 41.80
CA ALA A 251 -9.96 10.69 43.05
C ALA A 251 -11.32 11.04 43.67
N PRO A 252 -12.11 10.06 44.15
CA PRO A 252 -13.34 10.36 44.86
C PRO A 252 -12.98 11.05 46.18
N GLY A 253 -13.59 12.22 46.39
CA GLY A 253 -13.43 13.04 47.56
C GLY A 253 -13.76 12.27 48.84
N ALA A 254 -12.86 12.35 49.81
CA ALA A 254 -13.21 12.15 51.20
C ALA A 254 -13.94 13.41 51.69
N SER A 255 -15.11 13.21 52.28
CA SER A 255 -15.85 14.24 53.03
C SER A 255 -16.67 13.52 54.10
N PRO A 256 -17.06 14.22 55.16
CA PRO A 256 -16.25 14.96 56.13
C PRO A 256 -16.02 14.16 57.42
#